data_AF-A0A7S7MPM5-F1
#
_entry.id   AF-A0A7S7MPM5-F1
#
_cell.length_a   1.000
_cell.length_b   1.000
_cell.length_c   1.000
_cell.angle_alpha   90.00
_cell.angle_beta   90.00
_cell.angle_gamma   90.00
#
_symmetry.space_group_name_H-M   'P 1'
#
loop_
_entity.id
_entity.type
_entity.pdbx_description
1 polymer ?
#
loop_
_entity_poly.entity_id
_entity_poly.type
_entity_poly.pdbx_seq_one_letter_code
_entity_poly.pdbx_strand_id
1 'polypeptide(L)'
;MSMFDDVIEAILSPFTIITDAWDKIVIKIAGKRIAVLGARGAGKSTLLHFLSTGTLNTVNAQTVSTERVASNRLSLQDLKFELKATLDVPGGADAKEDWHRLYNTADYALYLIKASSIDVSRVQRDLGLAEVWQKALKDSGKKAPILIVIVTHMDKIDGYLTASSAVKGDFRDNFIRVQLETGLSKLNTRPKVILGSFDVDSRMKSTVQHLIQVMGSI
;
A
#
# COMPACT_ATOMS: atom_id res chain seq x y z
N MET A 1 58.92 -0.28 2.93
CA MET A 1 58.01 -0.69 4.02
C MET A 1 56.75 0.12 3.84
N SER A 2 55.79 -0.45 3.11
CA SER A 2 54.72 0.31 2.47
C SER A 2 53.59 0.62 3.43
N MET A 3 53.23 1.90 3.41
CA MET A 3 52.07 2.57 3.97
C MET A 3 50.76 2.00 3.39
N PHE A 4 50.40 0.76 3.74
CA PHE A 4 49.18 0.09 3.24
C PHE A 4 48.50 -0.85 4.25
N ASP A 5 48.75 -0.73 5.56
CA ASP A 5 48.16 -1.64 6.54
C ASP A 5 46.98 -1.06 7.36
N ASP A 6 46.56 0.19 7.16
CA ASP A 6 45.54 0.84 8.01
C ASP A 6 44.24 1.30 7.30
N VAL A 7 43.84 0.69 6.18
CA VAL A 7 42.55 1.04 5.50
C VAL A 7 41.60 -0.16 5.33
N ILE A 8 41.86 -1.28 6.01
CA ILE A 8 40.90 -2.39 6.11
C ILE A 8 40.15 -2.31 7.44
N GLU A 9 39.54 -1.16 7.73
CA GLU A 9 38.29 -1.17 8.48
C GLU A 9 37.16 -1.09 7.46
N ALA A 10 36.58 -2.26 7.23
CA ALA A 10 35.32 -2.42 6.53
C ALA A 10 34.28 -1.45 7.10
N ILE A 11 34.11 -0.31 6.43
CA ILE A 11 32.87 0.44 6.44
C ILE A 11 31.87 -0.46 5.71
N LEU A 12 31.31 -1.43 6.45
CA LEU A 12 30.02 -2.03 6.16
C LEU A 12 29.02 -0.88 6.20
N SER A 13 28.89 -0.20 5.07
CA SER A 13 27.97 0.91 4.95
C SER A 13 26.56 0.36 5.23
N PRO A 14 25.76 1.00 6.09
CA PRO A 14 24.35 0.62 6.29
C PRO A 14 23.55 0.66 4.98
N PHE A 15 24.08 1.28 3.93
CA PHE A 15 23.48 1.34 2.59
C PHE A 15 23.50 0.00 1.84
N THR A 16 24.54 -0.83 2.03
CA THR A 16 24.66 -2.13 1.34
C THR A 16 23.72 -3.19 1.93
N ILE A 17 23.43 -3.11 3.24
CA ILE A 17 22.54 -4.07 3.92
C ILE A 17 21.05 -3.75 3.63
N ILE A 18 20.71 -2.46 3.48
CA ILE A 18 19.35 -2.02 3.14
C ILE A 18 18.95 -2.43 1.72
N THR A 19 19.90 -2.44 0.78
CA THR A 19 19.65 -2.82 -0.62
C THR A 19 19.38 -4.31 -0.79
N ASP A 20 20.14 -5.19 -0.12
CA ASP A 20 19.90 -6.64 -0.16
C ASP A 20 18.57 -7.06 0.47
N ALA A 21 18.19 -6.45 1.60
CA ALA A 21 16.91 -6.72 2.23
C ALA A 21 15.73 -6.23 1.38
N TRP A 22 15.90 -5.07 0.74
CA TRP A 22 14.92 -4.50 -0.18
C TRP A 22 14.75 -5.36 -1.43
N ASP A 23 15.84 -5.78 -2.06
CA ASP A 23 15.82 -6.60 -3.27
C ASP A 23 15.18 -7.98 -2.99
N LYS A 24 15.45 -8.60 -1.83
CA LYS A 24 14.77 -9.84 -1.40
C LYS A 24 13.26 -9.66 -1.26
N ILE A 25 12.81 -8.54 -0.70
CA ILE A 25 11.38 -8.24 -0.55
C ILE A 25 10.75 -8.00 -1.92
N VAL A 26 11.40 -7.23 -2.80
CA VAL A 26 10.93 -6.97 -4.16
C VAL A 26 10.83 -8.27 -4.97
N ILE A 27 11.82 -9.17 -4.87
CA ILE A 27 11.79 -10.49 -5.51
C ILE A 27 10.63 -11.34 -4.99
N LYS A 28 10.34 -11.31 -3.67
CA LYS A 28 9.21 -12.05 -3.07
C LYS A 28 7.84 -11.56 -3.58
N ILE A 29 7.76 -10.27 -3.90
CA ILE A 29 6.54 -9.61 -4.38
C ILE A 29 6.43 -9.65 -5.91
N ALA A 30 7.56 -9.80 -6.62
CA ALA A 30 7.59 -9.93 -8.06
C ALA A 30 6.74 -11.12 -8.54
N GLY A 31 5.94 -10.91 -9.59
CA GLY A 31 5.02 -11.93 -10.13
C GLY A 31 3.75 -12.16 -9.30
N LYS A 32 3.55 -11.45 -8.18
CA LYS A 32 2.29 -11.50 -7.41
C LYS A 32 1.21 -10.66 -8.07
N ARG A 33 -0.04 -11.13 -7.99
CA ARG A 33 -1.21 -10.40 -8.47
C ARG A 33 -1.73 -9.48 -7.37
N ILE A 34 -1.83 -8.19 -7.65
CA ILE A 34 -2.29 -7.19 -6.69
C ILE A 34 -3.62 -6.59 -7.19
N ALA A 35 -4.68 -6.76 -6.42
CA ALA A 35 -5.94 -6.07 -6.65
C ALA A 35 -5.96 -4.75 -5.86
N VAL A 36 -6.31 -3.64 -6.52
CA VAL A 36 -6.44 -2.33 -5.86
C VAL A 36 -7.92 -1.91 -5.86
N LEU A 37 -8.52 -1.92 -4.68
CA LEU A 37 -9.93 -1.67 -4.42
C LEU A 37 -10.10 -0.37 -3.63
N GLY A 38 -11.31 0.18 -3.59
CA GLY A 38 -11.64 1.40 -2.83
C GLY A 38 -12.48 2.41 -3.60
N ALA A 39 -12.94 3.46 -2.91
CA ALA A 39 -13.82 4.48 -3.46
C ALA A 39 -13.18 5.33 -4.58
N ARG A 40 -14.01 6.02 -5.38
CA ARG A 40 -13.52 7.05 -6.32
C ARG A 40 -12.78 8.14 -5.54
N GLY A 41 -11.64 8.58 -6.07
CA GLY A 41 -10.80 9.58 -5.40
C GLY A 41 -9.99 9.06 -4.22
N ALA A 42 -10.03 7.75 -3.90
CA ALA A 42 -9.22 7.17 -2.82
C ALA A 42 -7.72 7.04 -3.13
N GLY A 43 -7.23 7.57 -4.26
CA GLY A 43 -5.81 7.51 -4.62
C GLY A 43 -5.36 6.26 -5.39
N LYS A 44 -6.29 5.40 -5.85
CA LYS A 44 -5.98 4.17 -6.60
C LYS A 44 -5.09 4.43 -7.82
N SER A 45 -5.51 5.32 -8.73
CA SER A 45 -4.75 5.63 -9.94
C SER A 45 -3.39 6.25 -9.63
N THR A 46 -3.28 7.06 -8.56
CA THR A 46 -2.01 7.64 -8.10
C THR A 46 -1.05 6.56 -7.60
N LEU A 47 -1.55 5.62 -6.79
CA LEU A 47 -0.76 4.48 -6.30
C LEU A 47 -0.26 3.62 -7.45
N LEU A 48 -1.14 3.28 -8.39
CA LEU A 48 -0.80 2.46 -9.54
C LEU A 48 0.19 3.15 -10.48
N HIS A 49 -0.01 4.44 -10.74
CA HIS A 49 0.93 5.21 -11.54
C HIS A 49 2.32 5.21 -10.89
N PHE A 50 2.39 5.47 -9.58
CA PHE A 50 3.65 5.48 -8.86
C PHE A 50 4.30 4.09 -8.83
N LEU A 51 3.52 3.03 -8.62
CA LEU A 51 4.03 1.67 -8.70
C LEU A 51 4.52 1.34 -10.12
N SER A 52 3.90 1.86 -11.18
CA SER A 52 4.34 1.59 -12.55
C SER A 52 5.56 2.40 -12.97
N THR A 53 5.66 3.66 -12.55
CA THR A 53 6.63 4.64 -13.08
C THR A 53 7.70 5.06 -12.07
N GLY A 54 7.51 4.80 -10.78
CA GLY A 54 8.33 5.33 -9.70
C GLY A 54 8.13 6.84 -9.44
N THR A 55 7.15 7.48 -10.09
CA THR A 55 6.93 8.93 -10.01
C THR A 55 5.46 9.29 -9.74
N LEU A 56 5.22 10.40 -9.06
CA LEU A 56 3.88 10.95 -8.89
C LEU A 56 3.44 11.71 -10.14
N ASN A 57 2.20 11.45 -10.59
CA ASN A 57 1.55 12.25 -11.63
C ASN A 57 1.07 13.58 -11.03
N THR A 58 1.96 14.57 -10.97
CA THR A 58 1.58 15.95 -10.73
C THR A 58 1.78 16.73 -12.02
N VAL A 59 0.69 17.32 -12.53
CA VAL A 59 0.70 18.22 -13.71
C VAL A 59 1.58 19.47 -13.49
N ASN A 60 2.23 19.62 -12.32
CA ASN A 60 3.00 20.81 -11.93
C ASN A 60 4.33 20.49 -11.22
N ALA A 61 5.07 19.44 -11.59
CA ALA A 61 6.45 19.28 -11.13
C ALA A 61 7.42 19.63 -12.26
N GLN A 62 7.77 20.92 -12.34
CA GLN A 62 8.98 21.36 -13.02
C GLN A 62 10.18 20.56 -12.49
N THR A 63 11.03 20.20 -13.43
CA THR A 63 12.32 19.53 -13.30
C THR A 63 13.14 20.08 -12.13
N VAL A 64 13.29 19.30 -11.07
CA VAL A 64 14.46 19.41 -10.19
C VAL A 64 15.22 18.11 -10.30
N SER A 65 16.22 18.19 -11.17
CA SER A 65 17.50 17.50 -11.13
C SER A 65 17.48 16.03 -10.70
N THR A 66 17.55 15.19 -11.74
CA THR A 66 18.09 13.84 -11.76
C THR A 66 19.26 13.61 -10.78
N GLU A 67 18.97 13.18 -9.57
CA GLU A 67 19.74 12.09 -8.99
C GLU A 67 19.16 10.81 -9.55
N ARG A 68 19.88 10.26 -10.54
CA ARG A 68 19.70 8.89 -10.99
C ARG A 68 19.93 7.98 -9.78
N VAL A 69 18.87 7.67 -9.04
CA VAL A 69 18.84 6.46 -8.23
C VAL A 69 19.11 5.35 -9.22
N ALA A 70 20.30 4.77 -9.11
CA ALA A 70 20.80 3.73 -9.97
C ALA A 70 19.67 2.72 -10.22
N SER A 71 19.41 2.54 -11.51
CA SER A 71 18.61 1.52 -12.16
C SER A 71 18.64 0.18 -11.43
N ASN A 72 17.76 -0.04 -10.43
CA ASN A 72 17.56 -1.39 -9.90
C ASN A 72 16.53 -2.14 -10.75
N ARG A 73 17.10 -3.10 -11.47
CA ARG A 73 16.65 -4.01 -12.54
C ARG A 73 15.47 -4.96 -12.22
N LEU A 74 14.48 -4.53 -11.42
CA LEU A 74 13.17 -5.20 -11.36
C LEU A 74 12.11 -4.13 -11.49
N SER A 75 11.72 -3.84 -12.73
CA SER A 75 10.60 -2.95 -12.95
C SER A 75 9.36 -3.57 -12.31
N LEU A 76 8.64 -2.80 -11.51
CA LEU A 76 7.31 -3.14 -10.98
C LEU A 76 6.28 -3.47 -12.09
N GLN A 77 6.67 -3.44 -13.37
CA GLN A 77 5.94 -3.95 -14.54
C GLN A 77 5.68 -5.46 -14.47
N ASP A 78 6.46 -6.23 -13.71
CA ASP A 78 6.22 -7.67 -13.48
C ASP A 78 5.06 -7.95 -12.51
N LEU A 79 4.52 -6.90 -11.86
CA LEU A 79 3.27 -6.97 -11.11
C LEU A 79 2.10 -6.79 -12.07
N LYS A 80 1.34 -7.87 -12.30
CA LYS A 80 0.08 -7.78 -13.05
C LYS A 80 -0.97 -7.08 -12.18
N PHE A 81 -1.03 -5.76 -12.30
CA PHE A 81 -2.10 -4.94 -11.73
C PHE A 81 -3.33 -5.03 -12.63
N GLU A 82 -4.36 -5.77 -12.21
CA GLU A 82 -5.65 -5.74 -12.90
C GLU A 82 -6.50 -4.59 -12.34
N LEU A 83 -6.82 -3.62 -13.21
CA LEU A 83 -7.41 -2.35 -12.83
C LEU A 83 -8.88 -2.27 -13.22
N LYS A 84 -9.76 -2.01 -12.25
CA LYS A 84 -11.04 -1.36 -12.53
C LYS A 84 -11.32 -0.24 -11.51
N ALA A 85 -11.47 0.97 -12.01
CA ALA A 85 -11.94 2.10 -11.24
C ALA A 85 -13.45 1.95 -10.99
N THR A 86 -13.87 1.75 -9.75
CA THR A 86 -15.29 1.82 -9.43
C THR A 86 -15.73 3.27 -9.33
N LEU A 87 -16.67 3.64 -10.21
CA LEU A 87 -17.55 4.78 -10.04
C LEU A 87 -18.42 4.56 -8.79
N ASP A 88 -19.00 5.65 -8.31
CA ASP A 88 -20.00 5.60 -7.25
C ASP A 88 -21.12 4.64 -7.65
N VAL A 89 -21.42 3.65 -6.81
CA VAL A 89 -22.56 2.76 -7.09
C VAL A 89 -23.35 2.54 -5.80
N PRO A 90 -24.49 3.23 -5.66
CA PRO A 90 -25.65 2.60 -5.06
C PRO A 90 -26.13 1.48 -6.01
N GLY A 91 -25.95 0.22 -5.62
CA GLY A 91 -26.82 -0.87 -6.11
C GLY A 91 -26.60 -1.52 -7.48
N GLY A 92 -25.46 -1.35 -8.17
CA GLY A 92 -25.19 -2.04 -9.45
C GLY A 92 -24.44 -3.37 -9.26
N ALA A 93 -24.96 -4.46 -9.82
CA ALA A 93 -24.35 -5.79 -9.77
C ALA A 93 -22.94 -5.84 -10.40
N ASP A 94 -22.75 -5.09 -11.49
CA ASP A 94 -21.54 -5.15 -12.34
C ASP A 94 -20.25 -4.76 -11.59
N ALA A 95 -20.30 -3.71 -10.76
CA ALA A 95 -19.14 -3.25 -10.00
C ALA A 95 -18.72 -4.24 -8.90
N LYS A 96 -19.70 -4.94 -8.32
CA LYS A 96 -19.48 -5.97 -7.31
C LYS A 96 -18.86 -7.22 -7.92
N GLU A 97 -19.33 -7.62 -9.10
CA GLU A 97 -18.77 -8.75 -9.85
C GLU A 97 -17.32 -8.49 -10.27
N ASP A 98 -17.02 -7.27 -10.71
CA ASP A 98 -15.66 -6.88 -11.05
C ASP A 98 -14.71 -6.93 -9.85
N TRP A 99 -15.13 -6.40 -8.70
CA TRP A 99 -14.34 -6.49 -7.46
C TRP A 99 -14.14 -7.93 -7.03
N HIS A 100 -15.19 -8.75 -7.11
CA HIS A 100 -15.11 -10.17 -6.77
C HIS A 100 -14.12 -10.91 -7.68
N ARG A 101 -14.14 -10.65 -9.00
CA ARG A 101 -13.20 -11.25 -9.94
C ARG A 101 -11.76 -10.86 -9.62
N LEU A 102 -11.49 -9.57 -9.41
CA LEU A 102 -10.15 -9.07 -9.05
C LEU A 102 -9.66 -9.64 -7.72
N TYR A 103 -10.53 -9.72 -6.73
CA TYR A 103 -10.19 -10.25 -5.41
C TYR A 103 -9.83 -11.74 -5.49
N ASN A 104 -10.61 -12.54 -6.21
CA ASN A 104 -10.42 -13.99 -6.29
C ASN A 104 -9.17 -14.41 -7.06
N THR A 105 -8.63 -13.54 -7.91
CA THR A 105 -7.39 -13.79 -8.64
C THR A 105 -6.17 -13.18 -7.96
N ALA A 106 -6.32 -12.37 -6.94
CA ALA A 106 -5.19 -11.68 -6.33
C ALA A 106 -4.41 -12.55 -5.33
N ASP A 107 -3.12 -12.26 -5.18
CA ASP A 107 -2.32 -12.67 -4.03
C ASP A 107 -2.46 -11.63 -2.88
N TYR A 108 -2.58 -10.36 -3.23
CA TYR A 108 -2.80 -9.25 -2.30
C TYR A 108 -3.97 -8.38 -2.74
N ALA A 109 -4.85 -8.03 -1.81
CA ALA A 109 -5.92 -7.07 -2.03
C ALA A 109 -5.63 -5.79 -1.25
N LEU A 110 -5.37 -4.68 -1.94
CA LEU A 110 -5.15 -3.36 -1.35
C LEU A 110 -6.48 -2.60 -1.34
N TYR A 111 -7.06 -2.36 -0.17
CA TYR A 111 -8.27 -1.58 -0.02
C TYR A 111 -7.95 -0.14 0.40
N LEU A 112 -8.18 0.81 -0.50
CA LEU A 112 -7.85 2.22 -0.29
C LEU A 112 -9.04 3.00 0.26
N ILE A 113 -8.77 3.75 1.34
CA ILE A 113 -9.73 4.63 2.02
C ILE A 113 -9.20 6.07 1.93
N LYS A 114 -10.07 7.03 1.62
CA LYS A 114 -9.71 8.46 1.62
C LYS A 114 -9.96 9.05 3.01
N ALA A 115 -8.91 9.43 3.73
CA ALA A 115 -9.02 9.90 5.11
C ALA A 115 -9.90 11.14 5.26
N SER A 116 -9.77 12.10 4.34
CA SER A 116 -10.46 13.39 4.45
C SER A 116 -11.98 13.32 4.21
N SER A 117 -12.53 12.14 3.87
CA SER A 117 -13.95 11.94 3.59
C SER A 117 -14.30 10.46 3.71
N ILE A 118 -14.11 9.89 4.91
CA ILE A 118 -14.43 8.49 5.19
C ILE A 118 -15.94 8.30 5.25
N ASP A 119 -16.47 7.42 4.40
CA ASP A 119 -17.81 6.86 4.53
C ASP A 119 -17.71 5.53 5.30
N VAL A 120 -17.97 5.59 6.61
CA VAL A 120 -17.87 4.43 7.52
C VAL A 120 -18.81 3.30 7.08
N SER A 121 -20.01 3.63 6.63
CA SER A 121 -20.99 2.65 6.17
C SER A 121 -20.51 1.92 4.91
N ARG A 122 -19.88 2.63 3.97
CA ARG A 122 -19.24 2.01 2.81
C ARG A 122 -18.07 1.13 3.19
N VAL A 123 -17.16 1.61 4.05
CA VAL A 123 -16.03 0.82 4.54
C VAL A 123 -16.51 -0.49 5.17
N GLN A 124 -17.56 -0.41 6.01
CA GLN A 124 -18.16 -1.59 6.62
C GLN A 124 -18.75 -2.55 5.57
N ARG A 125 -19.48 -2.05 4.57
CA ARG A 125 -20.02 -2.89 3.48
C ARG A 125 -18.92 -3.55 2.65
N ASP A 126 -17.93 -2.78 2.23
CA ASP A 126 -16.84 -3.24 1.37
C ASP A 126 -15.98 -4.31 2.07
N LEU A 127 -15.62 -4.09 3.34
CA LEU A 127 -14.89 -5.07 4.14
C LEU A 127 -15.73 -6.31 4.47
N GLY A 128 -17.04 -6.15 4.69
CA GLY A 128 -17.96 -7.27 4.84
C GLY A 128 -18.02 -8.16 3.59
N LEU A 129 -18.01 -7.57 2.39
CA LEU A 129 -17.92 -8.32 1.14
C LEU A 129 -16.59 -9.08 1.01
N ALA A 130 -15.47 -8.43 1.35
CA ALA A 130 -14.17 -9.08 1.34
C ALA A 130 -14.11 -10.30 2.27
N GLU A 131 -14.71 -10.23 3.47
CA GLU A 131 -14.80 -11.38 4.38
C GLU A 131 -15.63 -12.53 3.77
N VAL A 132 -16.77 -12.22 3.16
CA VAL A 132 -17.60 -13.24 2.48
C VAL A 132 -16.80 -13.94 1.39
N TRP A 133 -16.07 -13.20 0.57
CA TRP A 133 -15.22 -13.77 -0.49
C TRP A 133 -14.05 -14.56 0.07
N GLN A 134 -13.40 -14.06 1.12
CA GLN A 134 -12.31 -14.76 1.79
C GLN A 134 -12.77 -16.11 2.35
N LYS A 135 -13.94 -16.14 3.00
CA LYS A 135 -14.55 -17.37 3.50
C LYS A 135 -14.88 -18.34 2.37
N ALA A 136 -15.52 -17.87 1.30
CA ALA A 136 -15.85 -18.71 0.15
C ALA A 136 -14.61 -19.35 -0.50
N LEU A 137 -13.51 -18.59 -0.62
CA LEU A 137 -12.24 -19.13 -1.12
C LEU A 137 -11.68 -20.21 -0.18
N LYS A 138 -11.64 -19.95 1.13
CA LYS A 138 -11.19 -20.92 2.15
C LYS A 138 -12.03 -22.20 2.14
N ASP A 139 -13.35 -22.08 2.13
CA ASP A 139 -14.29 -23.20 2.12
C ASP A 139 -14.14 -24.05 0.83
N SER A 140 -13.75 -23.43 -0.29
CA SER A 140 -13.44 -24.12 -1.55
C SER A 140 -12.02 -24.68 -1.64
N GLY A 141 -11.21 -24.59 -0.58
CA GLY A 141 -9.81 -25.03 -0.57
C GLY A 141 -8.85 -24.14 -1.38
N LYS A 142 -9.30 -22.97 -1.83
CA LYS A 142 -8.48 -22.00 -2.58
C LYS A 142 -7.77 -21.04 -1.62
N LYS A 143 -6.59 -20.60 -2.02
CA LYS A 143 -5.85 -19.56 -1.30
C LYS A 143 -6.58 -18.22 -1.45
N ALA A 144 -6.94 -17.60 -0.33
CA ALA A 144 -7.49 -16.24 -0.31
C ALA A 144 -6.36 -15.19 -0.37
N PRO A 145 -6.61 -14.01 -0.98
CA PRO A 145 -5.64 -12.93 -0.99
C PRO A 145 -5.39 -12.38 0.42
N ILE A 146 -4.20 -11.83 0.62
CA ILE A 146 -3.87 -11.07 1.83
C ILE A 146 -4.46 -9.67 1.69
N LEU A 147 -5.42 -9.33 2.56
CA LEU A 147 -6.03 -8.00 2.61
C LEU A 147 -5.14 -7.00 3.36
N ILE A 148 -4.84 -5.87 2.73
CA ILE A 148 -4.12 -4.73 3.30
C ILE A 148 -4.99 -3.49 3.13
N VAL A 149 -5.23 -2.75 4.20
CA VAL A 149 -5.98 -1.50 4.17
C VAL A 149 -4.99 -0.34 4.10
N ILE A 150 -5.18 0.56 3.13
CA ILE A 150 -4.35 1.75 2.96
C ILE A 150 -5.23 2.99 3.10
N VAL A 151 -5.01 3.77 4.14
CA VAL A 151 -5.65 5.06 4.32
C VAL A 151 -4.77 6.13 3.67
N THR A 152 -5.35 6.83 2.70
CA THR A 152 -4.70 7.85 1.88
C THR A 152 -5.16 9.25 2.29
N HIS A 153 -4.50 10.29 1.76
CA HIS A 153 -4.82 11.68 2.06
C HIS A 153 -4.69 12.04 3.55
N MET A 154 -3.80 11.36 4.27
CA MET A 154 -3.56 11.64 5.69
C MET A 154 -2.93 13.03 5.93
N ASP A 155 -2.37 13.65 4.89
CA ASP A 155 -1.90 15.04 4.87
C ASP A 155 -3.01 16.04 5.22
N LYS A 156 -4.27 15.65 5.01
CA LYS A 156 -5.46 16.45 5.30
C LYS A 156 -6.05 16.17 6.68
N ILE A 157 -5.42 15.31 7.47
CA ILE A 157 -5.89 14.96 8.82
C ILE A 157 -5.07 15.74 9.83
N ASP A 158 -5.78 16.56 10.61
CA ASP A 158 -5.17 17.36 11.66
C ASP A 158 -4.38 16.48 12.62
N GLY A 159 -3.17 16.92 12.95
CA GLY A 159 -2.27 16.19 13.83
C GLY A 159 -1.45 15.07 13.15
N TYR A 160 -1.78 14.62 11.93
CA TYR A 160 -1.03 13.52 11.31
C TYR A 160 0.41 13.92 10.95
N LEU A 161 0.58 15.08 10.31
CA LEU A 161 1.90 15.57 9.88
C LEU A 161 2.71 16.16 11.05
N THR A 162 2.05 16.61 12.11
CA THR A 162 2.67 17.29 13.25
C THR A 162 2.84 16.40 14.47
N ALA A 163 2.28 15.18 14.46
CA ALA A 163 2.47 14.21 15.53
C ALA A 163 3.95 13.89 15.71
N SER A 164 4.47 14.10 16.94
CA SER A 164 5.81 13.68 17.29
C SER A 164 5.90 12.15 17.32
N SER A 165 7.12 11.62 17.20
CA SER A 165 7.37 10.17 17.26
C SER A 165 6.79 9.52 18.52
N ALA A 166 6.73 10.25 19.64
CA ALA A 166 6.21 9.77 20.92
C ALA A 166 4.70 9.51 20.90
N VAL A 167 3.92 10.30 20.14
CA VAL A 167 2.44 10.22 20.11
C VAL A 167 1.91 9.63 18.81
N LYS A 168 2.78 9.29 17.86
CA LYS A 168 2.40 8.76 16.54
C LYS A 168 1.66 7.42 16.65
N GLY A 169 2.02 6.59 17.64
CA GLY A 169 1.31 5.36 17.97
C GLY A 169 -0.12 5.63 18.43
N ASP A 170 -0.27 6.49 19.43
CA ASP A 170 -1.59 6.86 19.99
C ASP A 170 -2.49 7.51 18.94
N PHE A 171 -1.95 8.39 18.10
CA PHE A 171 -2.67 8.99 16.98
C PHE A 171 -3.22 7.91 16.05
N ARG A 172 -2.37 6.96 15.64
CA ARG A 172 -2.74 5.87 14.74
C ARG A 172 -3.84 5.01 15.36
N ASP A 173 -3.68 4.61 16.61
CA ASP A 173 -4.62 3.72 17.27
C ASP A 173 -5.97 4.40 17.50
N ASN A 174 -5.96 5.68 17.88
CA ASN A 174 -7.18 6.48 17.98
C ASN A 174 -7.87 6.63 16.62
N PHE A 175 -7.12 6.94 15.56
CA PHE A 175 -7.68 7.07 14.21
C PHE A 175 -8.34 5.76 13.75
N ILE A 176 -7.65 4.63 13.92
CA ILE A 176 -8.18 3.31 13.54
C ILE A 176 -9.44 2.99 14.36
N ARG A 177 -9.38 3.18 15.68
CA ARG A 177 -10.50 2.91 16.60
C ARG A 177 -11.74 3.71 16.23
N VAL A 178 -11.58 5.00 15.98
CA VAL A 178 -12.71 5.92 15.73
C VAL A 178 -13.27 5.75 14.32
N GLN A 179 -12.40 5.60 13.31
CA GLN A 179 -12.82 5.70 11.90
C GLN A 179 -13.01 4.34 11.22
N LEU A 180 -12.32 3.28 11.66
CA LEU A 180 -12.22 2.03 10.91
C LEU A 180 -12.70 0.79 11.68
N GLU A 181 -12.75 0.83 13.00
CA GLU A 181 -13.02 -0.36 13.84
C GLU A 181 -14.35 -1.04 13.51
N THR A 182 -15.39 -0.28 13.20
CA THR A 182 -16.70 -0.81 12.82
C THR A 182 -16.64 -1.71 11.58
N GLY A 183 -15.74 -1.40 10.64
CA GLY A 183 -15.50 -2.23 9.46
C GLY A 183 -14.49 -3.35 9.72
N LEU A 184 -13.38 -3.04 10.40
CA LEU A 184 -12.32 -4.00 10.67
C LEU A 184 -12.76 -5.16 11.57
N SER A 185 -13.66 -4.90 12.53
CA SER A 185 -14.21 -5.92 13.43
C SER A 185 -15.10 -6.96 12.74
N LYS A 186 -15.47 -6.74 11.47
CA LYS A 186 -16.22 -7.72 10.66
C LYS A 186 -15.32 -8.81 10.07
N LEU A 187 -14.01 -8.60 10.08
CA LEU A 187 -13.06 -9.50 9.46
C LEU A 187 -12.61 -10.55 10.48
N ASN A 188 -12.60 -11.82 10.08
CA ASN A 188 -12.09 -12.92 10.91
C ASN A 188 -10.56 -12.80 11.11
N THR A 189 -9.87 -12.17 10.17
CA THR A 189 -8.44 -11.87 10.26
C THR A 189 -8.24 -10.38 10.09
N ARG A 190 -7.70 -9.72 11.13
CA ARG A 190 -7.50 -8.27 11.11
C ARG A 190 -6.39 -7.92 10.10
N PRO A 191 -6.69 -7.10 9.07
CA PRO A 191 -5.72 -6.74 8.05
C PRO A 191 -4.69 -5.75 8.61
N LYS A 192 -3.51 -5.70 7.98
CA LYS A 192 -2.56 -4.62 8.24
C LYS A 192 -3.14 -3.31 7.69
N VAL A 193 -3.07 -2.25 8.50
CA VAL A 193 -3.52 -0.90 8.13
C VAL A 193 -2.31 -0.01 7.93
N ILE A 194 -2.20 0.66 6.78
CA ILE A 194 -1.15 1.62 6.47
C ILE A 194 -1.80 3.01 6.41
N LEU A 195 -1.26 3.98 7.16
CA LEU A 195 -1.68 5.38 7.08
C LEU A 195 -0.63 6.15 6.28
N GLY A 196 -1.03 6.77 5.17
CA GLY A 196 -0.12 7.45 4.27
C GLY A 196 -0.76 8.59 3.48
N SER A 197 0.10 9.33 2.78
CA SER A 197 -0.30 10.48 1.95
C SER A 197 0.38 10.41 0.60
N PHE A 198 -0.38 10.72 -0.46
CA PHE A 198 0.07 10.65 -1.86
C PHE A 198 0.22 12.04 -2.47
N ASP A 199 0.38 13.07 -1.64
CA ASP A 199 0.39 14.47 -2.00
C ASP A 199 1.78 14.97 -2.43
N VAL A 200 2.85 14.37 -1.89
CA VAL A 200 4.24 14.64 -2.30
C VAL A 200 5.05 13.34 -2.43
N ASP A 201 6.11 13.39 -3.23
CA ASP A 201 6.89 12.21 -3.63
C ASP A 201 7.53 11.48 -2.43
N SER A 202 8.07 12.21 -1.46
CA SER A 202 8.68 11.62 -0.26
C SER A 202 7.68 10.83 0.61
N ARG A 203 6.45 11.36 0.80
CA ARG A 203 5.38 10.68 1.54
C ARG A 203 4.82 9.49 0.77
N MET A 204 4.74 9.61 -0.56
CA MET A 204 4.36 8.50 -1.43
C MET A 204 5.37 7.36 -1.35
N LYS A 205 6.66 7.66 -1.50
CA LYS A 205 7.78 6.71 -1.35
C LYS A 205 7.74 6.02 0.01
N SER A 206 7.60 6.77 1.10
CA SER A 206 7.50 6.21 2.44
C SER A 206 6.30 5.25 2.58
N THR A 207 5.15 5.61 2.02
CA THR A 207 3.95 4.76 2.06
C THR A 207 4.14 3.46 1.27
N VAL A 208 4.73 3.54 0.08
CA VAL A 208 5.02 2.37 -0.77
C VAL A 208 6.10 1.49 -0.15
N GLN A 209 7.13 2.07 0.47
CA GLN A 209 8.14 1.33 1.22
C GLN A 209 7.51 0.53 2.36
N HIS A 210 6.62 1.15 3.13
CA HIS A 210 5.90 0.45 4.19
C HIS A 210 4.99 -0.66 3.64
N LEU A 211 4.29 -0.41 2.52
CA LEU A 211 3.50 -1.44 1.83
C LEU A 211 4.35 -2.65 1.43
N ILE A 212 5.48 -2.41 0.79
CA ILE A 212 6.42 -3.45 0.33
C ILE A 212 6.95 -4.24 1.54
N GLN A 213 7.35 -3.57 2.63
CA GLN A 213 7.77 -4.23 3.87
C GLN A 213 6.66 -5.12 4.46
N VAL A 214 5.41 -4.61 4.53
CA VAL A 214 4.27 -5.39 5.00
C VAL A 214 4.07 -6.63 4.13
N MET A 215 4.06 -6.47 2.81
CA MET A 215 3.89 -7.59 1.88
C MET A 215 5.02 -8.62 1.97
N GLY A 216 6.26 -8.17 2.21
CA GLY A 216 7.42 -9.04 2.39
C GLY A 216 7.43 -9.80 3.72
N SER A 217 6.82 -9.24 4.76
CA SER A 217 6.80 -9.80 6.11
C SER A 217 5.73 -10.89 6.34
N ILE A 218 4.75 -10.99 5.44
CA ILE A 218 3.66 -11.99 5.47
C ILE A 218 4.04 -13.19 4.61
#